data_AF-A0A3B0U8U9-F1
#
_entry.id   AF-A0A3B0U8U9-F1
#
_cell.length_a   1.000
_cell.length_b   1.000
_cell.length_c   1.000
_cell.angle_alpha   90.00
_cell.angle_beta   90.00
_cell.angle_gamma   90.00
#
_symmetry.space_group_name_H-M   'P 1'
#
loop_
_entity.id
_entity.type
_entity.pdbx_description
1 polymer ?
#
loop_
_entity_poly.entity_id
_entity_poly.type
_entity_poly.pdbx_seq_one_letter_code
_entity_poly.pdbx_strand_id
1 'polypeptide(L)' 'MDAKNIDKAKLPSRHVTEGPARAPHRSYYYAMGLTSGQIHQPFVGVAT' A
#
# COMPACT_ATOMS: atom_id res chain seq x y z
N MET A 1 -3.30 -24.95 -10.35
CA MET A 1 -2.38 -24.01 -9.68
C MET A 1 -3.09 -23.53 -8.43
N ASP A 2 -2.79 -24.12 -7.29
CA ASP A 2 -3.36 -23.71 -6.00
C ASP A 2 -2.92 -22.27 -5.71
N ALA A 3 -3.83 -21.32 -5.91
CA ALA A 3 -3.60 -19.95 -5.48
C ALA A 3 -3.51 -19.98 -3.94
N LYS A 4 -2.29 -19.98 -3.41
CA LYS A 4 -2.05 -19.70 -1.99
C LYS A 4 -2.81 -18.41 -1.68
N ASN A 5 -3.87 -18.51 -0.87
CA ASN A 5 -4.62 -17.36 -0.40
C ASN A 5 -3.66 -16.49 0.42
N ILE A 6 -3.10 -15.46 -0.21
CA ILE A 6 -2.24 -14.49 0.47
C ILE A 6 -3.14 -13.61 1.31
N ASP A 7 -2.92 -13.65 2.63
CA ASP A 7 -3.53 -12.72 3.56
C ASP A 7 -3.05 -11.30 3.24
N LYS A 8 -3.93 -10.51 2.60
CA LYS A 8 -3.62 -9.15 2.17
C LYS A 8 -3.29 -8.24 3.34
N ALA A 9 -3.81 -8.51 4.54
CA ALA A 9 -3.56 -7.67 5.72
C ALA A 9 -2.09 -7.72 6.18
N LYS A 10 -1.36 -8.79 5.83
CA LYS A 10 0.05 -9.00 6.19
C LYS A 10 1.04 -8.46 5.15
N LEU A 11 0.56 -7.86 4.06
CA LEU A 11 1.45 -7.29 3.04
C LEU A 11 2.15 -6.03 3.58
N PRO A 12 3.48 -5.86 3.38
CA PRO A 12 4.22 -4.72 3.89
C PRO A 12 3.66 -3.35 3.48
N SER A 13 3.12 -3.24 2.26
CA SER A 13 2.49 -1.98 1.82
C SER A 13 1.29 -1.59 2.69
N ARG A 14 0.54 -2.56 3.23
CA ARG A 14 -0.63 -2.29 4.08
C ARG A 14 -0.28 -1.71 5.44
N HIS A 15 0.95 -1.92 5.92
CA HIS A 15 1.40 -1.34 7.19
C HIS A 15 1.38 0.19 7.18
N VAL A 16 1.44 0.82 6.00
CA VAL A 16 1.51 2.28 5.83
C VAL A 16 0.31 2.86 5.08
N THR A 17 -0.54 2.04 4.46
CA THR A 17 -1.70 2.53 3.70
C THR A 17 -3.04 2.30 4.41
N GLU A 18 -3.17 1.28 5.24
CA GLU A 18 -4.47 0.89 5.80
C GLU A 18 -4.73 1.47 7.20
N GLY A 19 -5.98 1.86 7.44
CA GLY A 19 -6.48 2.30 8.74
C GLY A 19 -6.32 3.80 9.05
N PRO A 20 -7.06 4.33 10.05
CA PRO A 20 -7.06 5.76 10.37
C PRO A 20 -5.70 6.28 10.85
N ALA A 21 -4.98 5.48 11.64
CA ALA A 21 -3.65 5.82 12.17
C ALA A 21 -2.60 6.05 11.06
N ARG A 22 -2.85 5.57 9.84
CA ARG A 22 -1.96 5.74 8.68
C ARG A 22 -2.33 6.92 7.80
N ALA A 23 -3.28 7.77 8.21
CA ALA A 23 -3.65 8.97 7.47
C ALA A 23 -2.45 9.89 7.12
N PRO A 24 -1.46 10.13 8.02
CA PRO A 24 -0.29 10.94 7.68
C PRO A 24 0.59 10.32 6.59
N HIS A 25 0.68 8.99 6.54
CA HIS A 25 1.41 8.29 5.48
C HIS A 25 0.68 8.46 4.14
N ARG A 26 -0.64 8.30 4.13
CA ARG A 26 -1.46 8.51 2.92
C ARG A 26 -1.39 9.95 2.39
N SER A 27 -1.30 10.96 3.25
CA SER A 27 -1.15 12.34 2.79
C SER A 27 0.14 12.56 2.00
N TYR A 28 1.24 11.90 2.35
CA TYR A 28 2.47 11.95 1.54
C TYR A 28 2.26 11.32 0.16
N TYR A 29 1.58 10.17 0.08
CA TYR A 29 1.27 9.55 -1.22
C TYR A 29 0.34 10.41 -2.08
N TYR A 30 -0.68 11.05 -1.49
CA TYR A 30 -1.52 12.00 -2.21
C TYR A 30 -0.72 13.22 -2.71
N ALA A 31 0.20 13.74 -1.90
CA ALA A 31 1.07 14.85 -2.30
C ALA A 31 2.03 14.47 -3.45
N MET A 32 2.41 13.20 -3.55
CA MET A 32 3.17 12.64 -4.68
C MET A 32 2.30 12.31 -5.90
N GLY A 33 1.00 12.63 -5.87
CA GLY A 33 0.08 12.46 -7.00
C GLY A 33 -0.56 11.06 -7.11
N LEU A 34 -0.42 10.20 -6.10
CA LEU A 34 -1.06 8.89 -6.12
C LEU A 34 -2.56 9.02 -5.78
N THR A 35 -3.38 8.29 -6.53
CA THR A 35 -4.81 8.13 -6.23
C THR A 35 -5.04 7.10 -5.13
N SER A 36 -6.23 7.14 -4.50
CA SER A 36 -6.61 6.12 -3.51
C SER A 36 -6.51 4.70 -4.07
N GLY A 37 -6.92 4.49 -5.32
CA GLY A 37 -6.81 3.19 -6.00
C GLY A 37 -5.36 2.73 -6.13
N GLN A 38 -4.43 3.62 -6.51
CA GLN A 38 -3.01 3.31 -6.60
C GLN A 38 -2.37 3.05 -5.22
N ILE A 39 -2.78 3.78 -4.19
CA ILE A 39 -2.34 3.53 -2.81
C ILE A 39 -2.73 2.11 -2.35
N HIS A 40 -3.84 1.57 -2.85
CA HIS A 40 -4.24 0.20 -2.53
C HIS A 40 -3.54 -0.87 -3.39
N GLN A 41 -2.65 -0.51 -4.31
CA GLN A 41 -1.83 -1.48 -5.03
C GLN A 41 -0.60 -1.88 -4.21
N PRO A 42 0.04 -3.02 -4.51
CA PRO A 42 1.35 -3.35 -3.93
C PRO A 42 2.40 -2.30 -4.31
N PHE A 43 3.16 -1.83 -3.34
CA PHE A 43 4.30 -0.94 -3.61
C PHE A 43 5.53 -1.75 -3.97
N VAL A 44 6.23 -1.32 -5.02
CA VAL A 44 7.48 -1.92 -5.51
C VAL A 44 8.56 -0.84 -5.46
N GLY A 45 9.55 -1.01 -4.59
CA GLY A 45 10.73 -0.14 -4.56
C GLY A 45 11.73 -0.59 -5.62
N VAL A 46 12.15 0.31 -6.50
CA VAL A 46 13.19 0.06 -7.50
C VAL A 46 14.43 0.84 -7.10
N ALA A 47 15.55 0.14 -6.89
CA ALA A 47 16.88 0.72 -6.68
C ALA A 47 17.74 0.35 -7.89
N THR A 48 18.34 1.36 -8.53
CA THR A 48 19.17 1.24 -9.74
C THR A 48 20.61 1.60 -9.46
#